data_AF-A0A962EI30-F1
#
_entry.id   AF-A0A962EI30-F1
#
_cell.length_a   1.000
_cell.length_b   1.000
_cell.length_c   1.000
_cell.angle_alpha   90.00
_cell.angle_beta   90.00
_cell.angle_gamma   90.00
#
_symmetry.space_group_name_H-M   'P 1'
#
loop_
_entity.id
_entity.type
_entity.pdbx_description
1 polymer ?
#
loop_
_entity_poly.entity_id
_entity_poly.type
_entity_poly.pdbx_seq_one_letter_code
_entity_poly.pdbx_strand_id
1 'polypeptide(L)'
;MDETKLTTLILILAPIAFVGFWCATIWIVALASGWRRLAQAYAVPRPIPDSARSGVSGMVGWAGYNHVLRVAHNDRYLYLDVMWIFRVGHSALRIPWSDITIGKETRWLLYDMTRMEVGRPSIARLRLPTDLVASAHASA
;
A
#
# COMPACT_ATOMS: atom_id res chain seq x y z
N MET A 1 -0.33 -18.02 -42.42
CA MET A 1 -0.49 -16.65 -41.87
C MET A 1 0.78 -15.89 -42.25
N ASP A 2 0.63 -14.76 -42.93
CA ASP A 2 1.75 -13.88 -43.32
C ASP A 2 2.55 -13.47 -42.06
N GLU A 3 3.88 -13.51 -42.14
CA GLU A 3 4.81 -13.13 -41.06
C GLU A 3 4.53 -11.72 -40.52
N THR A 4 4.08 -10.80 -41.37
CA THR A 4 3.66 -9.44 -41.02
C THR A 4 2.42 -9.43 -40.14
N LYS A 5 1.44 -10.31 -40.43
CA LYS A 5 0.21 -10.44 -39.64
C LYS A 5 0.50 -11.04 -38.27
N LEU A 6 1.39 -12.03 -38.20
CA LEU A 6 1.82 -12.63 -36.94
C LEU A 6 2.56 -11.61 -36.07
N THR A 7 3.50 -10.85 -36.65
CA THR A 7 4.23 -9.79 -35.95
C THR A 7 3.29 -8.73 -35.40
N THR A 8 2.35 -8.26 -36.22
CA THR A 8 1.33 -7.26 -35.82
C THR A 8 0.47 -7.79 -34.67
N LEU A 9 0.05 -9.05 -34.73
CA LEU A 9 -0.74 -9.68 -33.69
C LEU A 9 0.04 -9.75 -32.36
N ILE A 10 1.32 -10.14 -32.40
CA ILE A 10 2.17 -10.21 -31.21
C ILE A 10 2.36 -8.82 -30.59
N LEU A 11 2.61 -7.79 -31.41
CA LEU A 11 2.80 -6.42 -30.93
C LEU A 11 1.55 -5.85 -30.23
N ILE A 12 0.35 -6.34 -30.57
CA ILE A 12 -0.90 -5.95 -29.92
C ILE A 12 -1.20 -6.82 -28.70
N LEU A 13 -1.06 -8.15 -28.81
CA LEU A 13 -1.42 -9.07 -27.74
C LEU A 13 -0.43 -9.03 -26.57
N ALA A 14 0.86 -8.83 -26.83
CA ALA A 14 1.88 -8.78 -25.78
C ALA A 14 1.62 -7.68 -24.73
N PRO A 15 1.38 -6.39 -25.08
CA PRO A 15 1.09 -5.38 -24.07
C PRO A 15 -0.24 -5.62 -23.35
N ILE A 16 -1.26 -6.14 -24.03
CA ILE A 16 -2.54 -6.49 -23.38
C ILE A 16 -2.33 -7.59 -22.34
N ALA A 17 -1.62 -8.66 -22.73
CA ALA A 17 -1.28 -9.76 -21.84
C ALA A 17 -0.42 -9.27 -20.66
N PHE A 18 0.54 -8.39 -20.91
CA PHE A 18 1.38 -7.80 -19.87
C PHE A 18 0.55 -6.97 -18.87
N VAL A 19 -0.34 -6.09 -19.35
CA VAL A 19 -1.22 -5.30 -18.48
C VAL A 19 -2.14 -6.22 -17.66
N GLY A 20 -2.70 -7.26 -18.29
CA GLY A 20 -3.53 -8.25 -17.61
C GLY A 20 -2.78 -9.00 -16.51
N PHE A 21 -1.59 -9.51 -16.82
CA PHE A 21 -0.69 -10.16 -15.87
C PHE A 21 -0.31 -9.22 -14.72
N TRP A 22 0.11 -7.99 -15.02
CA TRP A 22 0.46 -6.98 -14.03
C TRP A 22 -0.69 -6.68 -13.07
N CYS A 23 -1.90 -6.42 -13.61
CA CYS A 23 -3.09 -6.17 -12.81
C CYS A 23 -3.42 -7.37 -11.91
N ALA A 24 -3.31 -8.59 -12.43
CA ALA A 24 -3.56 -9.81 -11.67
C ALA A 24 -2.55 -9.97 -10.52
N THR A 25 -1.25 -9.76 -10.79
CA THR A 25 -0.20 -9.82 -9.75
C THR A 25 -0.47 -8.83 -8.63
N ILE A 26 -0.77 -7.57 -8.96
CA ILE A 26 -1.06 -6.54 -7.94
C ILE A 26 -2.31 -6.91 -7.14
N TRP A 27 -3.36 -7.38 -7.81
CA TRP A 27 -4.60 -7.79 -7.14
C TRP A 27 -4.38 -8.95 -6.16
N ILE A 28 -3.56 -9.94 -6.55
CA ILE A 28 -3.18 -11.07 -5.68
C ILE A 28 -2.40 -10.56 -4.45
N VAL A 29 -1.45 -9.63 -4.64
CA VAL A 29 -0.72 -9.01 -3.52
C VAL A 29 -1.68 -8.29 -2.57
N ALA A 30 -2.66 -7.55 -3.08
CA ALA A 30 -3.66 -6.87 -2.26
C ALA A 30 -4.48 -7.86 -1.42
N LEU A 31 -4.87 -8.98 -2.03
CA LEU A 31 -5.64 -10.04 -1.38
C LEU A 31 -4.82 -10.72 -0.28
N ALA A 32 -3.60 -11.14 -0.59
CA ALA A 32 -2.80 -11.97 0.29
C ALA A 32 -2.06 -11.19 1.38
N SER A 33 -1.74 -9.91 1.16
CA SER A 33 -1.08 -9.04 2.17
C SER A 33 -1.98 -8.64 3.33
N GLY A 34 -3.30 -8.75 3.18
CA GLY A 34 -4.29 -8.25 4.13
C GLY A 34 -4.81 -6.85 3.80
N TRP A 35 -4.34 -6.22 2.72
CA TRP A 35 -4.83 -4.90 2.31
C TRP A 35 -6.34 -4.89 2.06
N ARG A 36 -6.88 -5.91 1.39
CA ARG A 36 -8.33 -6.00 1.15
C ARG A 36 -9.16 -6.09 2.44
N ARG A 37 -8.62 -6.73 3.48
CA ARG A 37 -9.25 -6.81 4.80
C ARG A 37 -9.25 -5.44 5.49
N LEU A 38 -8.15 -4.70 5.38
CA LEU A 38 -8.11 -3.30 5.84
C LEU A 38 -9.09 -2.43 5.06
N ALA A 39 -9.18 -2.61 3.74
CA ALA A 39 -10.10 -1.85 2.89
C ALA A 39 -11.58 -2.09 3.25
N GLN A 40 -11.94 -3.30 3.69
CA GLN A 40 -13.31 -3.56 4.14
C GLN A 40 -13.72 -2.72 5.36
N ALA A 41 -12.77 -2.41 6.26
CA ALA A 41 -13.03 -1.64 7.47
C ALA A 41 -12.75 -0.12 7.32
N TYR A 42 -11.74 0.23 6.52
CA TYR A 42 -11.16 1.58 6.53
C TYR A 42 -11.04 2.23 5.15
N ALA A 43 -11.61 1.63 4.10
CA ALA A 43 -11.52 2.24 2.76
C ALA A 43 -12.18 3.61 2.72
N VAL A 44 -11.54 4.52 1.99
CA VAL A 44 -12.11 5.83 1.65
C VAL A 44 -12.01 6.06 0.15
N PRO A 45 -12.90 6.88 -0.42
CA PRO A 45 -12.69 7.42 -1.75
C PRO A 45 -11.36 8.18 -1.80
N ARG A 46 -10.61 7.97 -2.89
CA ARG A 46 -9.47 8.83 -3.24
C ARG A 46 -10.00 10.22 -3.65
N PRO A 47 -9.18 11.30 -3.58
CA PRO A 47 -7.77 11.33 -3.17
C PRO A 47 -7.57 11.30 -1.65
N ILE A 48 -6.39 10.83 -1.23
CA ILE A 48 -5.89 11.06 0.14
C ILE A 48 -5.34 12.50 0.25
N PRO A 49 -5.10 13.04 1.47
CA PRO A 49 -4.60 14.41 1.63
C PRO A 49 -3.35 14.71 0.80
N ASP A 50 -3.25 15.93 0.28
CA ASP A 50 -2.12 16.36 -0.56
C ASP A 50 -0.79 16.43 0.20
N SER A 51 -0.84 16.48 1.54
CA SER A 51 0.33 16.34 2.42
C SER A 51 0.94 14.93 2.43
N ALA A 52 0.38 13.99 1.65
CA ALA A 52 0.89 12.62 1.58
C ALA A 52 2.32 12.56 1.04
N ARG A 53 3.24 12.10 1.90
CA ARG A 53 4.59 11.73 1.49
C ARG A 53 4.51 10.52 0.56
N SER A 54 5.01 10.67 -0.66
CA SER A 54 5.08 9.62 -1.67
C SER A 54 6.45 8.95 -1.68
N GLY A 55 6.55 7.75 -2.25
CA GLY A 55 7.82 7.02 -2.30
C GLY A 55 8.24 6.41 -0.97
N VAL A 56 7.27 6.20 -0.07
CA VAL A 56 7.50 5.60 1.24
C VAL A 56 7.64 4.08 1.08
N SER A 57 8.59 3.52 1.83
CA SER A 57 8.77 2.07 1.96
C SER A 57 8.09 1.58 3.24
N GLY A 58 7.44 0.42 3.19
CA GLY A 58 6.78 -0.16 4.36
C GLY A 58 6.30 -1.59 4.09
N MET A 59 5.61 -2.19 5.05
CA MET A 59 5.05 -3.53 4.92
C MET A 59 3.58 -3.56 5.31
N VAL A 60 2.77 -4.34 4.58
CA VAL A 60 1.41 -4.72 4.97
C VAL A 60 1.34 -6.24 5.02
N GLY A 61 1.05 -6.78 6.19
CA GLY A 61 1.11 -8.22 6.46
C GLY A 61 2.52 -8.76 6.24
N TRP A 62 2.69 -9.53 5.18
CA TRP A 62 3.97 -10.09 4.73
C TRP A 62 4.52 -9.41 3.47
N ALA A 63 3.72 -8.59 2.78
CA ALA A 63 4.13 -7.94 1.54
C ALA A 63 4.92 -6.67 1.83
N GLY A 64 6.08 -6.55 1.20
CA GLY A 64 6.91 -5.35 1.20
C GLY A 64 6.51 -4.40 0.09
N TYR A 65 6.28 -3.14 0.44
CA TYR A 65 5.94 -2.06 -0.46
C TYR A 65 7.13 -1.11 -0.49
N ASN A 66 8.05 -1.29 -1.43
CA ASN A 66 9.30 -0.53 -1.49
C ASN A 66 9.14 0.70 -2.39
N HIS A 67 9.16 1.90 -1.81
CA HIS A 67 9.00 3.17 -2.53
C HIS A 67 7.70 3.34 -3.32
N VAL A 68 6.66 2.59 -2.97
CA VAL A 68 5.35 2.64 -3.66
C VAL A 68 4.24 3.22 -2.79
N LEU A 69 4.45 3.36 -1.48
CA LEU A 69 3.43 3.86 -0.57
C LEU A 69 3.34 5.38 -0.63
N ARG A 70 2.10 5.85 -0.44
CA ARG A 70 1.78 7.25 -0.17
C ARG A 70 1.13 7.30 1.20
N VAL A 71 1.71 8.07 2.10
CA VAL A 71 1.29 8.11 3.50
C VAL A 71 1.09 9.55 3.94
N ALA A 72 -0.08 9.85 4.49
CA ALA A 72 -0.35 11.11 5.19
C ALA A 72 -0.86 10.81 6.58
N HIS A 73 -0.79 11.78 7.49
CA HIS A 73 -1.42 11.66 8.79
C HIS A 73 -2.00 13.00 9.24
N ASN A 74 -2.92 12.93 10.19
CA ASN A 74 -3.31 14.03 11.06
C ASN A 74 -3.53 13.47 12.47
N ASP A 75 -3.99 14.29 13.41
CA ASP A 75 -4.12 13.92 14.83
C ASP A 75 -5.10 12.76 15.06
N ARG A 76 -5.98 12.47 14.10
CA ARG A 76 -7.03 11.43 14.22
C ARG A 76 -6.78 10.21 13.36
N TYR A 77 -6.20 10.37 12.18
CA TYR A 77 -6.14 9.35 11.16
C TYR A 77 -4.76 9.23 10.50
N LEU A 78 -4.38 7.98 10.23
CA LEU A 78 -3.36 7.61 9.28
C LEU A 78 -4.02 7.32 7.92
N TYR A 79 -3.55 8.01 6.88
CA TYR A 79 -3.96 7.76 5.50
C TYR A 79 -2.89 6.94 4.79
N LEU A 80 -3.31 5.90 4.08
CA LEU A 80 -2.43 4.98 3.36
C LEU A 80 -2.99 4.69 1.97
N ASP A 81 -2.22 5.00 0.92
CA ASP A 81 -2.52 4.68 -0.49
C ASP A 81 -1.24 4.15 -1.16
N VAL A 82 -1.38 3.70 -2.40
CA VAL A 82 -0.26 3.29 -3.26
C VAL A 82 -0.19 4.18 -4.49
N MET A 83 0.98 4.27 -5.13
CA MET A 83 1.12 4.95 -6.41
C MET A 83 0.22 4.33 -7.50
N TRP A 84 -0.12 5.12 -8.52
CA TRP A 84 -1.23 4.83 -9.41
C TRP A 84 -1.12 3.49 -10.17
N ILE A 85 0.09 3.06 -10.54
CA ILE A 85 0.34 1.79 -11.24
C ILE A 85 0.11 0.54 -10.37
N PHE A 86 0.08 0.67 -9.04
CA PHE A 86 -0.15 -0.44 -8.08
C PHE A 86 -1.55 -0.42 -7.46
N ARG A 87 -2.47 0.42 -7.96
CA ARG A 87 -3.78 0.66 -7.32
C ARG A 87 -4.78 -0.47 -7.42
N VAL A 88 -4.61 -1.38 -8.36
CA VAL A 88 -5.56 -2.48 -8.59
C VAL A 88 -5.68 -3.30 -7.30
N GLY A 89 -6.89 -3.37 -6.73
CA GLY A 89 -7.15 -4.05 -5.45
C GLY A 89 -6.72 -3.30 -4.18
N HIS A 90 -6.05 -2.15 -4.29
CA HIS A 90 -5.51 -1.38 -3.16
C HIS A 90 -6.29 -0.10 -2.92
N SER A 91 -7.53 -0.18 -2.40
CA SER A 91 -8.29 1.01 -2.00
C SER A 91 -7.50 1.87 -1.02
N ALA A 92 -7.62 3.19 -1.13
CA ALA A 92 -7.03 4.10 -0.15
C ALA A 92 -7.69 3.88 1.21
N LEU A 93 -6.89 3.98 2.27
CA LEU A 93 -7.30 3.67 3.63
C LEU A 93 -7.21 4.93 4.50
N ARG A 94 -8.18 5.09 5.41
CA ARG A 94 -8.14 6.07 6.50
C ARG A 94 -8.36 5.34 7.82
N ILE A 95 -7.28 5.12 8.54
CA ILE A 95 -7.24 4.30 9.75
C ILE A 95 -7.18 5.23 10.95
N PRO A 96 -8.13 5.17 11.91
CA PRO A 96 -8.05 5.94 13.14
C PRO A 96 -6.84 5.53 13.98
N TRP A 97 -6.12 6.48 14.57
CA TRP A 97 -5.00 6.15 15.48
C TRP A 97 -5.47 5.33 16.70
N SER A 98 -6.71 5.50 17.14
CA SER A 98 -7.32 4.70 18.22
C SER A 98 -7.38 3.20 17.93
N ASP A 99 -7.42 2.84 16.64
CA ASP A 99 -7.50 1.46 16.15
C ASP A 99 -6.12 0.89 15.84
N ILE A 100 -5.06 1.69 16.01
CA ILE A 100 -3.67 1.29 15.79
C ILE A 100 -3.02 1.02 17.14
N THR A 101 -2.49 -0.19 17.29
CA THR A 101 -1.63 -0.55 18.42
C THR A 101 -0.18 -0.50 17.97
N ILE A 102 0.59 0.43 18.54
CA ILE A 102 2.00 0.62 18.20
C ILE A 102 2.83 -0.41 18.99
N GLY A 103 3.61 -1.19 18.26
CA GLY A 103 4.54 -2.19 18.78
C GLY A 103 5.99 -1.71 18.77
N LYS A 104 6.91 -2.62 19.07
CA LYS A 104 8.35 -2.33 19.16
C LYS A 104 8.92 -1.91 17.81
N GLU A 105 9.83 -0.94 17.85
CA GLU A 105 10.70 -0.57 16.74
C GLU A 105 11.55 -1.77 16.32
N THR A 106 11.68 -1.98 15.02
CA THR A 106 12.54 -3.01 14.45
C THR A 106 13.42 -2.35 13.40
N ARG A 107 14.73 -2.53 13.54
CA ARG A 107 15.71 -2.04 12.57
C ARG A 107 15.63 -2.88 11.29
N TRP A 108 15.45 -2.25 10.13
CA TRP A 108 15.45 -2.94 8.84
C TRP A 108 16.48 -2.31 7.89
N LEU A 109 17.61 -3.00 7.68
CA LEU A 109 18.77 -2.69 6.80
C LEU A 109 19.27 -1.24 6.80
N LEU A 110 18.46 -0.26 6.38
CA LEU A 110 18.80 1.15 6.22
C LEU A 110 17.92 2.13 7.03
N TYR A 111 16.77 1.71 7.58
CA TYR A 111 15.83 2.59 8.30
C TYR A 111 15.16 1.86 9.47
N ASP A 112 14.77 2.62 10.50
CA ASP A 112 13.96 2.09 11.60
C ASP A 112 12.49 2.01 11.17
N MET A 113 11.88 0.87 11.49
CA MET A 113 10.49 0.58 11.15
C MET A 113 9.70 0.36 12.44
N THR A 114 8.60 1.09 12.58
CA THR A 114 7.66 0.89 13.68
C THR A 114 6.62 -0.14 13.26
N ARG A 115 6.57 -1.27 13.99
CA ARG A 115 5.52 -2.27 13.79
C ARG A 115 4.23 -1.76 14.42
N MET A 116 3.14 -1.83 13.67
CA MET A 116 1.81 -1.44 14.09
C MET A 116 0.82 -2.56 13.79
N GLU A 117 -0.15 -2.76 14.67
CA GLU A 117 -1.26 -3.69 14.45
C GLU A 117 -2.54 -2.89 14.33
N VAL A 118 -3.33 -3.14 13.29
CA VAL A 118 -4.52 -2.36 12.97
C VAL A 118 -5.78 -3.17 13.24
N GLY A 119 -6.73 -2.59 13.97
CA GLY A 119 -8.04 -3.15 14.28
C GLY A 119 -8.10 -3.90 15.61
N ARG A 120 -9.32 -4.08 16.12
CA ARG A 120 -9.63 -4.88 17.32
C ARG A 120 -10.76 -5.86 17.00
N PRO A 121 -10.49 -7.17 16.76
CA PRO A 121 -9.18 -7.85 16.75
C PRO A 121 -8.29 -7.45 15.57
N SER A 122 -6.98 -7.74 15.66
CA SER A 122 -5.95 -7.36 14.68
C SER A 122 -6.29 -7.86 13.26
N ILE A 123 -6.57 -6.92 12.36
CA ILE A 123 -6.94 -7.17 10.95
C ILE A 123 -5.68 -7.43 10.13
N ALA A 124 -4.69 -6.55 10.25
CA ALA A 124 -3.41 -6.66 9.56
C ALA A 124 -2.29 -5.95 10.33
N ARG A 125 -1.06 -6.38 10.05
CA ARG A 125 0.16 -5.74 10.56
C ARG A 125 0.66 -4.72 9.54
N LEU A 126 0.94 -3.51 10.00
CA LEU A 126 1.61 -2.48 9.23
C LEU A 126 3.03 -2.27 9.77
N ARG A 127 3.97 -1.96 8.89
CA ARG A 127 5.28 -1.44 9.29
C ARG A 127 5.57 -0.22 8.44
N LEU A 128 5.81 0.90 9.10
CA LEU A 128 6.13 2.17 8.44
C LEU A 128 7.41 2.75 9.07
N PRO A 129 8.10 3.67 8.37
CA PRO A 129 9.27 4.34 8.90
C PRO A 129 8.97 5.04 10.24
N THR A 130 9.88 4.89 11.21
CA THR A 130 9.70 5.44 12.56
C THR A 130 9.57 6.96 12.54
N ASP A 131 10.27 7.67 11.65
CA ASP A 131 10.18 9.13 11.50
C ASP A 131 8.75 9.59 11.17
N LEU A 132 8.04 8.82 10.33
CA LEU A 132 6.67 9.13 9.94
C LEU A 132 5.68 8.90 11.09
N VAL A 133 5.91 7.86 11.89
CA VAL A 133 5.07 7.60 13.08
C VAL A 133 5.36 8.64 14.16
N ALA A 134 6.63 9.00 14.37
CA ALA A 134 7.04 10.01 15.33
C ALA A 134 6.49 11.41 14.98
N SER A 135 6.52 11.81 13.70
CA SER A 135 5.95 13.08 13.26
C SER A 135 4.45 13.17 13.48
N ALA A 136 3.74 12.03 13.43
CA ALA A 136 2.32 11.97 13.74
C ALA A 136 2.01 12.26 15.20
N HIS A 137 2.88 11.83 16.13
CA HIS A 137 2.72 12.12 17.56
C HIS A 137 3.20 13.51 17.95
N ALA A 138 4.20 14.08 17.25
CA ALA A 138 4.70 15.42 17.53
C ALA A 138 3.75 16.54 17.08
N SER A 139 2.74 16.23 16.27
CA SER A 139 1.74 17.19 15.76
C SER A 139 0.47 17.26 16.61
N ALA A 140 0.33 16.40 17.65
CA ALA A 140 -0.82 16.30 18.55
C ALA A 140 -0.59 17.09 19.85
#